data_AF-A0A0C3AVH2-F1
#
_entry.id   AF-A0A0C3AVH2-F1
#
_cell.length_a   1.000
_cell.length_b   1.000
_cell.length_c   1.000
_cell.angle_alpha   90.00
_cell.angle_beta   90.00
_cell.angle_gamma   90.00
#
_symmetry.space_group_name_H-M   'P 1'
#
loop_
_entity.id
_entity.type
_entity.pdbx_description
1 polymer ?
#
loop_
_entity_poly.entity_id
_entity_poly.type
_entity_poly.pdbx_seq_one_letter_code
_entity_poly.pdbx_strand_id
1 'polypeptide(L)'
;MSAQAKFAVLKQDSPSKVPLLLPGNMTSGIMYAYEHACLEYFNTKDIVAEKQAPKVLPRLHDNCIMDWVTVHHEHLIKLTFPKLMEEFKIHKDWEDIMCIELLQPNWNSSTFWDFSVAVQ
;
A
#
# COMPACT_ATOMS: atom_id res chain seq x y z
N MET A 1 3.34 2.21 28.05
CA MET A 1 4.59 2.41 27.30
C MET A 1 4.19 2.58 25.85
N SER A 2 4.30 3.78 25.28
CA SER A 2 3.95 4.01 23.88
C SER A 2 4.96 3.23 23.02
N ALA A 3 4.48 2.28 22.23
CA ALA A 3 5.28 1.70 21.18
C ALA A 3 5.59 2.82 20.19
N GLN A 4 6.81 3.35 20.23
CA GLN A 4 7.24 4.35 19.27
C GLN A 4 7.21 3.68 17.88
N ALA A 5 6.23 4.05 17.07
CA ALA A 5 6.05 3.49 15.74
C ALA A 5 7.32 3.79 14.93
N LYS A 6 8.11 2.75 14.65
CA LYS A 6 9.27 2.88 13.78
C LYS A 6 8.77 3.02 12.35
N PHE A 7 9.24 4.05 11.64
CA PHE A 7 8.95 4.22 10.23
C PHE A 7 9.43 3.02 9.41
N ALA A 8 8.71 2.70 8.33
CA ALA A 8 9.12 1.68 7.37
C ALA A 8 10.49 2.05 6.78
N VAL A 9 11.33 1.03 6.54
CA VAL A 9 12.69 1.23 6.03
C VAL A 9 12.79 0.68 4.62
N LEU A 10 13.14 1.56 3.69
CA LEU A 10 13.51 1.19 2.34
C LEU A 10 14.97 0.71 2.30
N LYS A 11 15.22 -0.51 1.86
CA LYS A 11 16.56 -1.05 1.63
C LYS A 11 16.77 -1.32 0.15
N GLN A 12 17.82 -0.72 -0.41
CA GLN A 12 18.29 -1.00 -1.76
C GLN A 12 19.81 -0.83 -1.81
N ASP A 13 20.55 -1.92 -2.01
CA ASP A 13 22.02 -1.88 -2.01
C ASP A 13 22.58 -1.24 -3.29
N SER A 14 21.83 -1.29 -4.40
CA SER A 14 22.16 -0.63 -5.66
C SER A 14 20.91 -0.51 -6.54
N PRO A 15 20.90 0.41 -7.53
CA PRO A 15 19.80 0.52 -8.49
C PRO A 15 19.52 -0.77 -9.27
N SER A 16 20.50 -1.69 -9.35
CA SER A 16 20.34 -3.01 -9.97
C SER A 16 19.64 -4.05 -9.09
N LYS A 17 19.36 -3.75 -7.83
CA LYS A 17 18.68 -4.66 -6.89
C LYS A 17 17.24 -4.22 -6.70
N VAL A 18 16.36 -5.20 -6.53
CA VAL A 18 14.95 -4.93 -6.23
C VAL A 18 14.89 -4.23 -4.86
N PRO A 19 14.23 -3.08 -4.76
CA PRO A 19 14.02 -2.41 -3.48
C PRO A 19 13.21 -3.28 -2.54
N LEU A 20 13.57 -3.28 -1.27
CA LEU A 20 12.93 -4.01 -0.19
C LEU A 20 12.29 -3.02 0.77
N LEU A 21 10.98 -3.14 0.97
CA LEU A 21 10.25 -2.34 1.95
C LEU A 21 10.07 -3.15 3.23
N LEU A 22 10.76 -2.75 4.30
CA LEU A 22 10.67 -3.39 5.60
C LEU A 22 9.47 -2.87 6.42
N PRO A 23 8.89 -3.71 7.30
CA PRO A 23 7.73 -3.35 8.10
C PRO A 23 7.97 -2.12 8.97
N GLY A 24 6.94 -1.28 9.08
CA GLY A 24 6.95 -0.07 9.89
C GLY A 24 5.86 0.92 9.46
N ASN A 25 5.78 2.07 10.14
CA ASN A 25 4.81 3.10 9.78
C ASN A 25 5.12 3.64 8.37
N MET A 26 4.21 3.39 7.43
CA MET A 26 4.34 3.81 6.05
C MET A 26 3.82 5.24 5.88
N THR A 27 4.72 6.17 5.63
CA THR A 27 4.38 7.54 5.25
C THR A 27 4.32 7.68 3.74
N SER A 28 3.64 8.72 3.25
CA SER A 28 3.53 8.94 1.80
C SER A 28 4.90 9.19 1.18
N GLY A 29 5.81 9.84 1.92
CA GLY A 29 7.21 10.00 1.52
C GLY A 29 7.96 8.68 1.32
N ILE A 30 7.70 7.67 2.17
CA ILE A 30 8.32 6.34 2.01
C ILE A 30 7.77 5.62 0.77
N MET A 31 6.47 5.75 0.48
CA MET A 31 5.90 5.18 -0.74
C MET A 31 6.42 5.87 -2.01
N TYR A 32 6.56 7.19 -2.01
CA TYR A 32 7.20 7.88 -3.13
C TYR A 32 8.66 7.44 -3.34
N ALA A 33 9.42 7.27 -2.25
CA ALA A 33 10.79 6.77 -2.33
C ALA A 33 10.85 5.33 -2.85
N TYR A 34 9.91 4.47 -2.43
CA TYR A 34 9.79 3.10 -2.91
C TYR A 34 9.41 3.04 -4.39
N GLU A 35 8.43 3.86 -4.82
CA GLU A 35 8.02 3.98 -6.22
C GLU A 35 9.21 4.41 -7.10
N HIS A 36 9.95 5.44 -6.68
CA HIS A 36 11.14 5.90 -7.38
C HIS A 36 12.22 4.81 -7.49
N ALA A 37 12.53 4.12 -6.38
CA ALA A 37 13.51 3.04 -6.36
C ALA A 37 13.12 1.86 -7.27
N CYS A 38 11.82 1.56 -7.38
CA CYS A 38 11.31 0.56 -8.31
C CYS A 38 11.51 0.99 -9.76
N LEU A 39 11.20 2.25 -10.09
CA LEU A 39 11.38 2.80 -11.44
C LEU A 39 12.87 2.77 -11.86
N GLU A 40 13.78 3.17 -10.97
CA GLU A 40 15.21 3.08 -11.22
C GLU A 40 15.66 1.64 -11.48
N TYR A 41 15.13 0.68 -10.70
CA TYR A 41 15.42 -0.73 -10.90
C TYR A 41 14.90 -1.26 -12.24
N PHE A 42 13.68 -0.90 -12.63
CA PHE A 42 13.10 -1.30 -13.90
C PHE A 42 13.88 -0.73 -15.09
N ASN A 43 14.27 0.53 -15.01
CA ASN A 43 15.09 1.19 -16.04
C ASN A 43 16.49 0.56 -16.12
N THR A 44 17.13 0.28 -14.98
CA THR A 44 18.47 -0.31 -14.92
C THR A 44 18.50 -1.74 -15.46
N LYS A 45 17.40 -2.49 -15.33
CA LYS A 45 17.30 -3.89 -15.74
C LYS A 45 16.51 -4.13 -17.02
N ASP A 46 16.02 -3.07 -17.66
CA ASP A 46 15.15 -3.14 -18.84
C ASP A 46 13.97 -4.12 -18.64
N ILE A 47 13.24 -3.92 -17.52
CA ILE A 47 12.15 -4.81 -17.14
C ILE A 47 10.87 -4.39 -17.86
N VAL A 48 10.38 -5.27 -18.73
CA VAL A 48 9.09 -5.13 -19.40
C VAL A 48 7.94 -4.98 -18.41
N ALA A 49 6.96 -4.12 -18.75
CA ALA A 49 5.87 -3.70 -17.86
C ALA A 49 5.13 -4.86 -17.17
N GLU A 50 4.84 -5.93 -17.91
CA GLU A 50 4.14 -7.13 -17.41
C GLU A 50 4.90 -7.87 -16.30
N LYS A 51 6.23 -7.69 -16.22
CA LYS A 51 7.08 -8.34 -15.21
C LYS A 51 7.42 -7.41 -14.04
N GLN A 52 6.98 -6.15 -14.06
CA GLN A 52 7.31 -5.17 -13.02
C GLN A 52 6.60 -5.51 -11.71
N ALA A 53 5.26 -5.55 -11.71
CA ALA A 53 4.46 -5.85 -10.52
C ALA A 53 4.81 -7.21 -9.86
N PRO A 54 4.91 -8.33 -10.62
CA PRO A 54 5.31 -9.62 -10.04
C PRO A 54 6.72 -9.63 -9.42
N LYS A 55 7.63 -8.74 -9.86
CA LYS A 55 8.99 -8.66 -9.32
C LYS A 55 9.09 -7.88 -8.02
N VAL A 56 8.21 -6.92 -7.79
CA VAL A 56 8.26 -6.03 -6.62
C VAL A 56 7.31 -6.47 -5.50
N LEU A 57 6.18 -7.11 -5.84
CA LEU A 57 5.20 -7.60 -4.85
C LEU A 57 5.83 -8.48 -3.76
N PRO A 58 6.72 -9.46 -4.06
CA PRO A 58 7.34 -10.29 -3.03
C PRO A 58 8.36 -9.55 -2.13
N ARG A 59 8.69 -8.28 -2.44
CA ARG A 59 9.65 -7.46 -1.69
C ARG A 59 8.97 -6.45 -0.77
N LEU A 60 7.65 -6.54 -0.64
CA LEU A 60 6.88 -5.81 0.36
C LEU A 60 6.79 -6.70 1.60
N HIS A 61 7.54 -6.35 2.65
CA HIS A 61 7.57 -7.12 3.91
C HIS A 61 6.73 -6.46 5.02
N ASP A 62 5.97 -5.43 4.69
CA ASP A 62 5.04 -4.85 5.66
C ASP A 62 3.85 -5.78 5.89
N ASN A 63 3.57 -6.14 7.15
CA ASN A 63 2.56 -7.15 7.48
C ASN A 63 1.14 -6.75 7.02
N CYS A 64 0.77 -5.48 7.16
CA CYS A 64 -0.56 -5.00 6.75
C CYS A 64 -0.71 -5.08 5.23
N ILE A 65 0.34 -4.72 4.50
CA ILE A 65 0.36 -4.86 3.05
C ILE A 65 0.43 -6.32 2.60
N MET A 66 1.20 -7.17 3.28
CA MET A 66 1.35 -8.58 2.91
C MET A 66 0.03 -9.34 2.99
N ASP A 67 -0.78 -9.09 4.02
CA ASP A 67 -2.09 -9.73 4.15
C ASP A 67 -3.01 -9.30 2.99
N TRP A 68 -3.07 -8.00 2.70
CA TRP A 68 -3.84 -7.48 1.57
C TRP A 68 -3.33 -8.00 0.22
N VAL A 69 -2.02 -8.03 0.02
CA VAL A 69 -1.35 -8.56 -1.17
C VAL A 69 -1.66 -10.04 -1.33
N THR A 70 -1.67 -10.81 -0.25
CA THR A 70 -1.98 -12.24 -0.30
C THR A 70 -3.42 -12.48 -0.73
N VAL A 71 -4.37 -11.71 -0.19
CA VAL A 71 -5.79 -11.82 -0.54
C VAL A 71 -6.05 -11.41 -2.00
N HIS A 72 -5.38 -10.37 -2.50
CA HIS A 72 -5.60 -9.81 -3.84
C HIS A 72 -4.52 -10.21 -4.84
N HIS A 73 -3.68 -11.20 -4.54
CA HIS A 73 -2.46 -11.49 -5.28
C HIS A 73 -2.69 -11.65 -6.78
N GLU A 74 -3.69 -12.44 -7.18
CA GLU A 74 -4.02 -12.70 -8.58
C GLU A 74 -4.44 -11.45 -9.36
N HIS A 75 -5.04 -10.48 -8.67
CA HIS A 75 -5.41 -9.20 -9.24
C HIS A 75 -4.17 -8.30 -9.38
N LEU A 76 -3.39 -8.19 -8.30
CA LEU A 76 -2.24 -7.28 -8.22
C LEU A 76 -1.12 -7.65 -9.20
N ILE A 77 -0.87 -8.93 -9.46
CA ILE A 77 0.14 -9.37 -10.42
C ILE A 77 -0.20 -9.00 -11.87
N LYS A 78 -1.48 -8.77 -12.19
CA LYS A 78 -1.97 -8.41 -13.54
C LYS A 78 -1.97 -6.90 -13.76
N LEU A 79 -1.78 -6.11 -12.70
CA LEU A 79 -1.75 -4.66 -12.80
C LEU A 79 -0.45 -4.17 -13.42
N THR A 80 -0.53 -3.06 -14.13
CA THR A 80 0.66 -2.28 -14.46
C THR A 80 1.21 -1.65 -13.19
N PHE A 81 2.53 -1.44 -13.14
CA PHE A 81 3.17 -0.86 -11.95
C PHE A 81 2.56 0.49 -11.50
N PRO A 82 2.19 1.43 -12.39
CA PRO A 82 1.52 2.66 -11.97
C PRO A 82 0.17 2.42 -11.28
N LYS A 83 -0.66 1.51 -11.81
CA LYS A 83 -1.95 1.15 -11.21
C LYS A 83 -1.77 0.47 -9.86
N LEU A 84 -0.75 -0.38 -9.75
CA LEU A 84 -0.38 -1.00 -8.49
C LEU A 84 -0.06 0.08 -7.44
N MET A 85 0.69 1.12 -7.81
CA MET A 85 1.04 2.22 -6.89
C MET A 85 -0.14 3.12 -6.54
N GLU A 86 -1.11 3.30 -7.43
CA GLU A 86 -2.38 3.98 -7.11
C GLU A 86 -3.18 3.21 -6.05
N GLU A 87 -3.33 1.89 -6.21
CA GLU A 87 -4.00 1.02 -5.23
C GLU A 87 -3.31 1.09 -3.85
N PHE A 88 -1.97 1.12 -3.83
CA PHE A 88 -1.22 1.27 -2.58
C PHE A 88 -1.43 2.62 -1.90
N LYS A 89 -1.59 3.71 -2.67
CA LYS A 89 -1.89 5.04 -2.12
C LYS A 89 -3.28 5.08 -1.50
N ILE A 90 -4.27 4.48 -2.16
CA ILE A 90 -5.66 4.39 -1.66
C ILE A 90 -5.71 3.55 -0.38
N HIS A 91 -5.04 2.41 -0.35
CA HIS A 91 -5.00 1.58 0.85
C HIS A 91 -4.27 2.31 1.98
N LYS A 92 -3.17 3.02 1.75
CA LYS A 92 -2.50 3.72 2.85
C LYS A 92 -3.34 4.81 3.52
N ASP A 93 -4.24 5.43 2.74
CA ASP A 93 -5.18 6.42 3.23
C ASP A 93 -6.48 5.75 3.72
N TRP A 94 -6.59 4.42 3.79
CA TRP A 94 -7.84 3.74 4.20
C TRP A 94 -8.26 4.11 5.62
N GLU A 95 -7.33 4.26 6.57
CA GLU A 95 -7.66 4.69 7.93
C GLU A 95 -8.13 6.14 7.94
N ASP A 96 -7.44 7.03 7.23
CA ASP A 96 -7.81 8.44 7.14
C ASP A 96 -9.13 8.63 6.39
N ILE A 97 -9.38 7.86 5.32
CA ILE A 97 -10.62 7.84 4.54
C ILE A 97 -11.75 7.26 5.38
N MET A 98 -11.56 6.13 6.06
CA MET A 98 -12.57 5.57 6.96
C MET A 98 -12.88 6.51 8.12
N CYS A 99 -11.87 7.16 8.71
CA CYS A 99 -12.09 8.16 9.74
C CYS A 99 -12.83 9.39 9.19
N ILE A 100 -12.47 9.87 8.01
CA ILE A 100 -13.17 10.98 7.35
C ILE A 100 -14.60 10.57 7.01
N GLU A 101 -14.86 9.39 6.46
CA GLU A 101 -16.20 8.90 6.13
C GLU A 101 -17.06 8.67 7.38
N LEU A 102 -16.48 8.15 8.46
CA LEU A 102 -17.17 8.00 9.76
C LEU A 102 -17.44 9.34 10.45
N LEU A 103 -16.58 10.35 10.21
CA LEU A 103 -16.69 11.70 10.79
C LEU A 103 -17.41 12.69 9.86
N GLN A 104 -17.72 12.32 8.62
CA GLN A 104 -18.46 13.16 7.69
C GLN A 104 -19.94 13.24 8.13
N PRO A 105 -20.51 14.46 8.24
CA PRO A 105 -21.85 14.71 8.75
C PRO A 105 -22.92 14.56 7.65
N ASN A 106 -22.87 13.50 6.86
CA ASN A 106 -23.91 13.09 5.92
C ASN A 106 -24.83 12.02 6.51
N TRP A 107 -24.94 11.99 7.84
CA TRP A 107 -26.02 11.30 8.56
C TRP A 107 -27.31 12.09 8.31
N ASN A 108 -27.99 11.77 7.21
CA ASN A 108 -29.35 12.18 6.96
C ASN A 108 -30.29 11.53 8.00
N SER A 109 -30.31 12.06 9.23
CA SER A 109 -31.34 11.78 10.24
C SER A 109 -31.58 10.32 10.68
N SER A 110 -30.75 9.37 10.25
CA SER A 110 -30.82 7.98 10.74
C SER A 110 -29.99 7.83 12.01
N THR A 111 -30.62 7.33 13.06
CA THR A 111 -29.98 7.19 14.37
C THR A 111 -29.00 6.01 14.37
N PHE A 112 -28.07 5.98 15.32
CA PHE A 112 -27.10 4.90 15.52
C PHE A 112 -27.72 3.47 15.47
N TRP A 113 -29.00 3.33 15.82
CA TRP A 113 -29.72 2.07 15.76
C TRP A 113 -30.02 1.58 14.33
N ASP A 114 -30.19 2.47 13.37
CA ASP A 114 -30.46 2.11 11.96
C ASP A 114 -29.24 1.43 11.32
N PHE A 115 -28.03 1.82 11.74
CA PHE A 115 -26.78 1.18 11.32
C PHE A 115 -26.64 -0.24 11.86
N SER A 116 -27.07 -0.50 13.10
CA SER A 116 -26.93 -1.83 13.73
C SER A 116 -27.76 -2.92 13.04
N VAL A 117 -28.83 -2.55 12.34
CA VAL A 117 -29.71 -3.48 11.61
C VAL A 117 -29.17 -3.79 10.21
N ALA A 118 -28.37 -2.90 9.60
CA ALA A 118 -27.85 -3.06 8.24
C ALA A 118 -26.59 -3.94 8.14
N VAL A 119 -25.97 -4.30 9.28
CA VAL A 119 -24.69 -5.04 9.35
C VAL A 119 -24.90 -6.49 9.83
N GLN A 120 -26.15 -6.98 9.89
CA GLN A 120 -26.49 -8.41 10.06
C GLN A 120 -26.82 -9.05 8.71
#